data_AF-A0A529M5F2-F1
#
_entry.id   AF-A0A529M5F2-F1
#
_cell.length_a   1.000
_cell.length_b   1.000
_cell.length_c   1.000
_cell.angle_alpha   90.00
_cell.angle_beta   90.00
_cell.angle_gamma   90.00
#
_symmetry.space_group_name_H-M   'P 1'
#
loop_
_entity.id
_entity.type
_entity.pdbx_description
1 polymer ?
#
loop_
_entity_poly.entity_id
_entity_poly.type
_entity_poly.pdbx_seq_one_letter_code
_entity_poly.pdbx_strand_id
1 'polypeptide(L)'
;PHIYVANWFYLSFIVTIAMLHVVNNLTMPVSFLGSKSYSAFSGVQDALTQWWYGHNAVGFFLTAGFLGMMYYFVPKQVNRPVYSYRLSIIHFWALIFLYIWAGPHHLHYTALPDWAQTLGMVFSIMLWMPSWGGMINGLMTLSGAWDKIRTDPILRMMVAAIAFYGMSTFEGPMISIKTVNSLSHYTDWTIGHVHSGALGWVGLISFGAIYYMVPKLWNRERLYSMRLVTWHFWLATLGIVVYAAVMWVSGIMQGLMWREYDEQGFLVYSFAETVAAMHPYYIMRAAGGAMYLAGMLIMAWNITMTIRGYQRKEQPLPGSASALQPAE
;
A
#
# COMPACT_ATOMS: atom_id res chain seq x y z
N PRO A 1 27.69 -6.39 18.15
CA PRO A 1 26.66 -5.34 17.98
C PRO A 1 25.66 -5.71 16.88
N HIS A 2 24.37 -5.39 17.04
CA HIS A 2 23.31 -5.75 16.07
C HIS A 2 22.61 -4.50 15.52
N ILE A 3 22.21 -4.54 14.25
CA ILE A 3 21.36 -3.53 13.61
C ILE A 3 19.94 -4.09 13.56
N TYR A 4 18.95 -3.32 14.00
CA TYR A 4 17.56 -3.74 14.02
C TYR A 4 17.00 -3.93 12.59
N VAL A 5 16.13 -4.92 12.41
CA VAL A 5 15.58 -5.33 11.10
C VAL A 5 14.87 -4.18 10.38
N ALA A 6 14.20 -3.27 11.10
CA ALA A 6 13.59 -2.09 10.49
C ALA A 6 14.61 -1.27 9.69
N ASN A 7 15.85 -1.18 10.18
CA ASN A 7 16.91 -0.43 9.50
C ASN A 7 17.45 -1.18 8.28
N TRP A 8 17.32 -2.52 8.21
CA TRP A 8 17.67 -3.25 7.00
C TRP A 8 16.72 -2.86 5.86
N PHE A 9 15.42 -2.81 6.16
CA PHE A 9 14.39 -2.34 5.23
C PHE A 9 14.59 -0.88 4.82
N TYR A 10 14.84 0.03 5.78
CA TYR A 10 15.12 1.42 5.45
C TYR A 10 16.39 1.60 4.62
N LEU A 11 17.49 0.91 4.97
CA LEU A 11 18.73 0.98 4.20
C LEU A 11 18.55 0.48 2.77
N SER A 12 17.88 -0.67 2.61
CA SER A 12 17.56 -1.24 1.31
C SER A 12 16.68 -0.31 0.47
N PHE A 13 15.65 0.27 1.09
CA PHE A 13 14.81 1.30 0.49
C PHE A 13 15.64 2.48 -0.05
N ILE A 14 16.50 3.07 0.79
CA ILE A 14 17.29 4.26 0.44
C ILE A 14 18.22 3.97 -0.74
N VAL A 15 18.99 2.88 -0.65
CA VAL A 15 20.00 2.55 -1.66
C VAL A 15 19.34 2.23 -3.00
N THR A 16 18.32 1.37 -2.99
CA THR A 16 17.68 0.94 -4.23
C THR A 16 16.92 2.08 -4.89
N ILE A 17 16.19 2.92 -4.15
CA ILE A 17 15.49 4.06 -4.75
C ILE A 17 16.46 5.07 -5.37
N ALA A 18 17.62 5.31 -4.76
CA ALA A 18 18.64 6.15 -5.36
C ALA A 18 19.13 5.58 -6.70
N MET A 19 19.43 4.28 -6.76
CA MET A 19 19.82 3.60 -8.00
C MET A 19 18.72 3.68 -9.07
N LEU A 20 17.49 3.32 -8.70
CA LEU A 20 16.33 3.32 -9.60
C LEU A 20 16.10 4.70 -10.18
N HIS A 21 16.10 5.73 -9.34
CA HIS A 21 15.89 7.12 -9.75
C HIS A 21 16.96 7.58 -10.73
N VAL A 22 18.24 7.32 -10.44
CA VAL A 22 19.34 7.73 -11.33
C VAL A 22 19.22 7.06 -12.70
N VAL A 23 18.99 5.74 -12.73
CA VAL A 23 18.96 4.99 -13.99
C VAL A 23 17.75 5.34 -14.84
N ASN A 24 16.54 5.39 -14.25
CA ASN A 24 15.33 5.67 -15.01
C ASN A 24 15.26 7.10 -15.53
N ASN A 25 15.88 8.04 -14.81
CA ASN A 25 15.88 9.45 -15.16
C ASN A 25 17.13 9.87 -15.94
N LEU A 26 17.86 8.92 -16.53
CA LEU A 26 18.86 9.25 -17.55
C LEU A 26 18.15 9.86 -18.76
N THR A 27 18.24 11.17 -18.90
CA THR A 27 17.62 11.92 -19.98
C THR A 27 18.59 12.93 -20.58
N MET A 28 18.35 13.31 -21.83
CA MET A 28 19.05 14.39 -22.51
C MET A 28 18.21 15.67 -22.43
N PRO A 29 18.63 16.69 -21.65
CA PRO A 29 17.93 17.96 -21.56
C PRO A 29 17.92 18.68 -22.92
N VAL A 30 16.76 19.20 -23.30
CA VAL A 30 16.60 19.97 -24.55
C VAL A 30 17.11 21.41 -24.39
N SER A 31 17.18 21.90 -23.16
CA SER A 31 17.59 23.27 -22.83
C SER A 31 18.24 23.31 -21.45
N PHE A 32 19.12 24.28 -21.21
CA PHE A 32 19.80 24.45 -19.92
C PHE A 32 18.88 24.88 -18.77
N LEU A 33 17.77 25.55 -19.06
CA LEU A 33 16.88 26.16 -18.05
C LEU A 33 15.46 25.57 -18.04
N GLY A 34 15.08 24.78 -19.05
CA GLY A 34 13.78 24.13 -19.13
C GLY A 34 13.78 22.72 -18.55
N SER A 35 12.62 22.24 -18.14
CA SER A 35 12.42 20.86 -17.64
C SER A 35 12.29 19.80 -18.74
N LYS A 36 12.18 20.23 -20.01
CA LYS A 36 12.01 19.31 -21.13
C LYS A 36 13.30 18.53 -21.38
N SER A 37 13.19 17.21 -21.33
CA SER A 37 14.26 16.27 -21.65
C SER A 37 13.68 15.03 -22.35
N TYR A 38 14.53 14.27 -23.04
CA TYR A 38 14.15 13.00 -23.68
C TYR A 38 14.84 11.83 -23.00
N SER A 39 14.13 10.71 -22.81
CA SER A 39 14.69 9.49 -22.23
C SER A 39 15.94 9.04 -22.99
N ALA A 40 16.95 8.55 -22.26
CA ALA A 40 18.12 7.90 -22.85
C ALA A 40 17.76 6.55 -23.50
N PHE A 41 16.59 5.99 -23.17
CA PHE A 41 16.08 4.74 -23.72
C PHE A 41 14.92 5.00 -24.69
N SER A 42 14.56 3.98 -25.49
CA SER A 42 13.36 4.04 -26.34
C SER A 42 12.67 2.69 -26.48
N GLY A 43 11.40 2.72 -26.88
CA GLY A 43 10.62 1.52 -27.21
C GLY A 43 10.58 0.49 -26.08
N VAL A 44 10.91 -0.75 -26.40
CA VAL A 44 10.87 -1.87 -25.44
C VAL A 44 11.88 -1.72 -24.30
N GLN A 45 13.05 -1.14 -24.57
CA GLN A 45 14.06 -0.92 -23.54
C GLN A 45 13.59 0.13 -22.55
N ASP A 46 13.00 1.23 -23.04
CA ASP A 46 12.42 2.28 -22.19
C ASP A 46 11.25 1.73 -21.37
N ALA A 47 10.40 0.91 -21.96
CA ALA A 47 9.32 0.24 -21.23
C ALA A 47 9.85 -0.65 -20.10
N LEU A 48 10.91 -1.44 -20.36
CA LEU A 48 11.52 -2.30 -19.37
C LEU A 48 12.20 -1.51 -18.25
N THR A 49 12.98 -0.47 -18.57
CA THR A 49 13.60 0.41 -17.55
C THR A 49 12.53 1.14 -16.75
N GLN A 50 11.48 1.62 -17.40
CA GLN A 50 10.35 2.31 -16.79
C GLN A 50 9.61 1.42 -15.79
N TRP A 51 9.36 0.16 -16.10
CA TRP A 51 8.64 -0.73 -15.18
C TRP A 51 9.53 -1.47 -14.20
N TRP A 52 10.82 -1.65 -14.52
CA TRP A 52 11.82 -1.95 -13.50
C TRP A 52 11.86 -0.84 -12.44
N TYR A 53 11.87 0.44 -12.86
CA TYR A 53 11.73 1.57 -11.96
C TYR A 53 10.38 1.58 -11.25
N GLY A 54 9.27 1.60 -11.99
CA GLY A 54 7.92 1.82 -11.46
C GLY A 54 7.51 0.75 -10.46
N HIS A 55 7.81 -0.53 -10.75
CA HIS A 55 7.50 -1.60 -9.82
C HIS A 55 8.40 -1.54 -8.58
N ASN A 56 9.69 -1.31 -8.73
CA ASN A 56 10.58 -1.23 -7.57
C ASN A 56 10.43 0.08 -6.80
N ALA A 57 9.86 1.13 -7.39
CA ALA A 57 9.41 2.30 -6.65
C ALA A 57 8.34 1.88 -5.64
N VAL A 58 7.30 1.14 -6.06
CA VAL A 58 6.33 0.61 -5.09
C VAL A 58 6.94 -0.46 -4.16
N GLY A 59 7.87 -1.27 -4.64
CA GLY A 59 8.51 -2.31 -3.84
C GLY A 59 9.43 -1.82 -2.74
N PHE A 60 10.24 -0.81 -3.03
CA PHE A 60 11.22 -0.31 -2.07
C PHE A 60 10.69 0.93 -1.34
N PHE A 61 10.09 1.88 -2.07
CA PHE A 61 9.52 3.08 -1.46
C PHE A 61 8.27 2.75 -0.65
N LEU A 62 7.30 2.04 -1.25
CA LEU A 62 5.97 1.81 -0.65
C LEU A 62 5.83 0.49 0.10
N THR A 63 6.73 -0.48 -0.10
CA THR A 63 6.74 -1.74 0.63
C THR A 63 7.92 -1.82 1.60
N ALA A 64 9.17 -1.84 1.14
CA ALA A 64 10.32 -1.98 2.05
C ALA A 64 10.37 -0.88 3.12
N GLY A 65 10.31 0.40 2.73
CA GLY A 65 10.29 1.51 3.69
C GLY A 65 9.15 1.42 4.72
N PHE A 66 7.98 0.95 4.29
CA PHE A 66 6.80 0.81 5.14
C PHE A 66 6.81 -0.48 5.98
N LEU A 67 7.50 -1.53 5.54
CA LEU A 67 7.85 -2.67 6.38
C LEU A 67 8.80 -2.24 7.48
N GLY A 68 9.76 -1.36 7.20
CA GLY A 68 10.60 -0.71 8.23
C GLY A 68 9.75 0.02 9.28
N MET A 69 8.76 0.78 8.83
CA MET A 69 7.78 1.44 9.69
C MET A 69 6.99 0.43 10.54
N MET A 70 6.43 -0.61 9.93
CA MET A 70 5.72 -1.68 10.63
C MET A 70 6.60 -2.36 11.70
N TYR A 71 7.83 -2.71 11.35
CA TYR A 71 8.78 -3.37 12.25
C TYR A 71 9.12 -2.52 13.47
N TYR A 72 9.03 -1.20 13.40
CA TYR A 72 9.21 -0.34 14.55
C TYR A 72 7.91 -0.12 15.32
N PHE A 73 6.88 0.37 14.65
CA PHE A 73 5.68 0.89 15.30
C PHE A 73 4.75 -0.20 15.82
N VAL A 74 4.62 -1.34 15.14
CA VAL A 74 3.72 -2.42 15.58
C VAL A 74 4.20 -3.00 16.91
N PRO A 75 5.44 -3.51 17.05
CA PRO A 75 5.94 -4.02 18.32
C PRO A 75 5.89 -2.97 19.43
N LYS A 76 6.17 -1.69 19.09
CA LYS A 76 6.13 -0.61 20.06
C LYS A 76 4.74 -0.21 20.52
N GLN A 77 3.73 -0.27 19.66
CA GLN A 77 2.37 0.06 20.05
C GLN A 77 1.73 -1.09 20.83
N VAL A 78 1.95 -2.34 20.43
CA VAL A 78 1.43 -3.49 21.18
C VAL A 78 2.24 -3.78 22.46
N ASN A 79 3.47 -3.25 22.56
CA ASN A 79 4.46 -3.51 23.61
C ASN A 79 4.78 -5.01 23.74
N ARG A 80 5.16 -5.63 22.63
CA ARG A 80 5.55 -7.05 22.54
C ARG A 80 6.80 -7.21 21.68
N PRO A 81 7.62 -8.25 21.91
CA PRO A 81 8.71 -8.57 21.01
C PRO A 81 8.17 -8.95 19.62
N VAL A 82 8.96 -8.67 18.58
CA VAL A 82 8.71 -9.17 17.22
C VAL A 82 8.60 -10.69 17.27
N TYR A 83 7.60 -11.23 16.56
CA TYR A 83 7.29 -12.66 16.59
C TYR A 83 8.46 -13.57 16.20
N SER A 84 9.05 -13.39 15.01
CA SER A 84 10.09 -14.29 14.52
C SER A 84 11.25 -13.56 13.84
N TYR A 85 12.41 -13.55 14.50
CA TYR A 85 13.64 -13.02 13.94
C TYR A 85 14.15 -13.84 12.73
N ARG A 86 13.98 -15.17 12.73
CA ARG A 86 14.35 -16.01 11.58
C ARG A 86 13.51 -15.66 10.35
N LEU A 87 12.20 -15.45 10.56
CA LEU A 87 11.32 -14.98 9.50
C LEU A 87 11.75 -13.61 9.01
N SER A 88 12.15 -12.69 9.90
CA SER A 88 12.73 -11.39 9.56
C SER A 88 13.95 -11.49 8.63
N ILE A 89 14.82 -12.49 8.81
CA ILE A 89 15.95 -12.71 7.90
C ILE A 89 15.47 -13.23 6.55
N ILE A 90 14.69 -14.31 6.55
CA ILE A 90 14.27 -15.00 5.32
C ILE A 90 13.46 -14.07 4.43
N HIS A 91 12.45 -13.41 5.00
CA HIS A 91 11.56 -12.58 4.22
C HIS A 91 12.26 -11.29 3.75
N PHE A 92 13.21 -10.74 4.52
CA PHE A 92 13.97 -9.57 4.09
C PHE A 92 14.79 -9.88 2.84
N TRP A 93 15.67 -10.90 2.91
CA TRP A 93 16.57 -11.21 1.79
C TRP A 93 15.82 -11.70 0.56
N ALA A 94 14.83 -12.56 0.75
CA ALA A 94 14.00 -13.03 -0.36
C ALA A 94 13.19 -11.88 -0.98
N LEU A 95 12.59 -10.98 -0.19
CA LEU A 95 11.82 -9.86 -0.73
C LEU A 95 12.73 -8.91 -1.52
N ILE A 96 13.83 -8.44 -0.93
CA ILE A 96 14.73 -7.47 -1.59
C ILE A 96 15.34 -8.03 -2.87
N PHE A 97 15.65 -9.34 -2.92
CA PHE A 97 16.16 -9.97 -4.14
C PHE A 97 15.08 -10.16 -5.21
N LEU A 98 13.92 -10.72 -4.85
CA LEU A 98 12.89 -11.09 -5.82
C LEU A 98 12.18 -9.87 -6.41
N TYR A 99 11.97 -8.79 -5.64
CA TYR A 99 11.21 -7.62 -6.08
C TYR A 99 11.80 -6.97 -7.34
N ILE A 100 13.13 -6.96 -7.46
CA ILE A 100 13.86 -6.36 -8.59
C ILE A 100 13.41 -6.93 -9.94
N TRP A 101 13.03 -8.20 -9.97
CA TRP A 101 12.68 -8.94 -11.19
C TRP A 101 11.24 -8.78 -11.64
N ALA A 102 10.37 -8.24 -10.79
CA ALA A 102 8.93 -8.26 -11.05
C ALA A 102 8.46 -7.15 -12.03
N GLY A 103 9.34 -6.24 -12.45
CA GLY A 103 9.01 -5.17 -13.42
C GLY A 103 8.24 -5.62 -14.68
N PRO A 104 8.66 -6.68 -15.40
CA PRO A 104 8.00 -7.13 -16.63
C PRO A 104 6.54 -7.58 -16.48
N HIS A 105 6.01 -7.76 -15.25
CA HIS A 105 4.58 -8.08 -15.07
C HIS A 105 3.62 -6.95 -15.48
N HIS A 106 4.15 -5.75 -15.68
CA HIS A 106 3.43 -4.60 -16.22
C HIS A 106 3.39 -4.60 -17.75
N LEU A 107 4.08 -5.55 -18.39
CA LEU A 107 4.36 -5.56 -19.82
C LEU A 107 3.94 -6.88 -20.48
N HIS A 108 2.99 -7.59 -19.87
CA HIS A 108 2.45 -8.82 -20.44
C HIS A 108 1.67 -8.56 -21.73
N TYR A 109 1.87 -9.44 -22.72
CA TYR A 109 1.27 -9.32 -24.05
C TYR A 109 1.54 -7.96 -24.74
N THR A 110 2.68 -7.35 -24.43
CA THR A 110 3.20 -6.15 -25.12
C THR A 110 4.32 -6.52 -26.09
N ALA A 111 4.98 -5.52 -26.68
CA ALA A 111 6.17 -5.70 -27.52
C ALA A 111 7.42 -6.19 -26.75
N LEU A 112 7.39 -6.26 -25.42
CA LEU A 112 8.49 -6.82 -24.62
C LEU A 112 8.70 -8.31 -24.96
N PRO A 113 9.94 -8.80 -25.14
CA PRO A 113 10.21 -10.21 -25.41
C PRO A 113 9.56 -11.16 -24.39
N ASP A 114 9.03 -12.26 -24.90
CA ASP A 114 8.28 -13.23 -24.08
C ASP A 114 9.08 -13.80 -22.91
N TRP A 115 10.39 -13.99 -23.08
CA TRP A 115 11.26 -14.48 -22.01
C TRP A 115 11.28 -13.52 -20.81
N ALA A 116 11.31 -12.20 -21.07
CA ALA A 116 11.36 -11.18 -20.02
C ALA A 116 10.01 -11.10 -19.32
N GLN A 117 8.90 -11.18 -20.08
CA GLN A 117 7.57 -11.27 -19.51
C GLN A 117 7.43 -12.49 -18.59
N THR A 118 7.83 -13.67 -19.05
CA THR A 118 7.75 -14.91 -18.26
C THR A 118 8.62 -14.83 -17.00
N LEU A 119 9.80 -14.21 -17.09
CA LEU A 119 10.65 -13.96 -15.93
C LEU A 119 9.93 -13.10 -14.89
N GLY A 120 9.32 -11.98 -15.31
CA GLY A 120 8.53 -11.12 -14.42
C GLY A 120 7.39 -11.88 -13.74
N MET A 121 6.62 -12.66 -14.51
CA MET A 121 5.54 -13.49 -13.96
C MET A 121 6.04 -14.48 -12.90
N VAL A 122 7.09 -15.25 -13.20
CA VAL A 122 7.62 -16.27 -12.27
C VAL A 122 8.11 -15.64 -10.97
N PHE A 123 8.89 -14.55 -11.08
CA PHE A 123 9.40 -13.86 -9.90
C PHE A 123 8.30 -13.17 -9.10
N SER A 124 7.26 -12.61 -9.75
CA SER A 124 6.09 -12.06 -9.05
C SER A 124 5.30 -13.13 -8.29
N ILE A 125 5.16 -14.34 -8.83
CA ILE A 125 4.55 -15.47 -8.11
C ILE A 125 5.39 -15.85 -6.88
N MET A 126 6.71 -15.97 -7.05
CA MET A 126 7.62 -16.29 -5.94
C MET A 126 7.65 -15.19 -4.86
N LEU A 127 7.48 -13.92 -5.26
CA LEU A 127 7.46 -12.75 -4.38
C LEU A 127 6.30 -12.78 -3.37
N TRP A 128 5.25 -13.57 -3.62
CA TRP A 128 4.13 -13.75 -2.70
C TRP A 128 4.58 -14.16 -1.29
N MET A 129 5.41 -15.21 -1.20
CA MET A 129 5.81 -15.79 0.08
C MET A 129 6.62 -14.84 0.98
N PRO A 130 7.70 -14.18 0.52
CA PRO A 130 8.41 -13.23 1.37
C PRO A 130 7.60 -11.96 1.65
N SER A 131 6.68 -11.57 0.77
CA SER A 131 5.74 -10.48 1.06
C SER A 131 4.85 -10.85 2.25
N TRP A 132 4.22 -12.03 2.22
CA TRP A 132 3.43 -12.54 3.34
C TRP A 132 4.26 -12.83 4.60
N GLY A 133 5.55 -13.11 4.47
CA GLY A 133 6.47 -13.16 5.61
C GLY A 133 6.44 -11.87 6.44
N GLY A 134 6.32 -10.70 5.79
CA GLY A 134 6.12 -9.42 6.47
C GLY A 134 4.77 -9.34 7.20
N MET A 135 3.69 -9.75 6.52
CA MET A 135 2.34 -9.77 7.09
C MET A 135 2.28 -10.67 8.33
N ILE A 136 2.78 -11.90 8.23
CA ILE A 136 2.80 -12.89 9.30
C ILE A 136 3.61 -12.35 10.48
N ASN A 137 4.80 -11.79 10.25
CA ASN A 137 5.61 -11.26 11.34
C ASN A 137 4.93 -10.06 12.04
N GLY A 138 4.29 -9.19 11.26
CA GLY A 138 3.48 -8.08 11.79
C GLY A 138 2.30 -8.55 12.63
N LEU A 139 1.43 -9.42 12.08
CA LEU A 139 0.22 -9.88 12.77
C LEU A 139 0.53 -10.80 13.96
N MET A 140 1.47 -11.74 13.81
CA MET A 140 1.80 -12.67 14.90
C MET A 140 2.52 -11.99 16.06
N THR A 141 3.08 -10.80 15.85
CA THR A 141 3.58 -9.96 16.96
C THR A 141 2.45 -9.56 17.92
N LEU A 142 1.19 -9.49 17.44
CA LEU A 142 0.01 -9.27 18.29
C LEU A 142 -0.48 -10.53 19.02
N SER A 143 0.10 -11.71 18.78
CA SER A 143 -0.36 -12.96 19.41
C SER A 143 -0.38 -12.83 20.93
N GLY A 144 -1.54 -13.07 21.54
CA GLY A 144 -1.79 -12.86 22.98
C GLY A 144 -2.12 -11.42 23.40
N ALA A 145 -2.33 -10.49 22.45
CA ALA A 145 -2.76 -9.11 22.70
C ALA A 145 -3.83 -8.62 21.69
N TRP A 146 -4.58 -9.56 21.10
CA TRP A 146 -5.65 -9.28 20.14
C TRP A 146 -6.81 -8.48 20.74
N ASP A 147 -7.00 -8.57 22.06
CA ASP A 147 -7.95 -7.77 22.83
C ASP A 147 -7.69 -6.26 22.69
N LYS A 148 -6.43 -5.84 22.55
CA LYS A 148 -6.05 -4.44 22.38
C LYS A 148 -6.60 -3.79 21.12
N ILE A 149 -6.98 -4.55 20.10
CA ILE A 149 -7.60 -3.99 18.88
C ILE A 149 -8.94 -3.31 19.20
N ARG A 150 -9.64 -3.77 20.25
CA ARG A 150 -10.92 -3.19 20.69
C ARG A 150 -10.71 -1.85 21.41
N THR A 151 -9.59 -1.69 22.09
CA THR A 151 -9.32 -0.54 22.99
C THR A 151 -8.40 0.51 22.38
N ASP A 152 -7.51 0.11 21.47
CA ASP A 152 -6.52 0.98 20.84
C ASP A 152 -6.78 1.14 19.33
N PRO A 153 -7.33 2.30 18.91
CA PRO A 153 -7.62 2.57 17.51
C PRO A 153 -6.35 2.77 16.65
N ILE A 154 -5.20 3.12 17.26
CA ILE A 154 -3.92 3.21 16.54
C ILE A 154 -3.47 1.80 16.15
N LEU A 155 -3.51 0.86 17.09
CA LEU A 155 -3.19 -0.54 16.80
C LEU A 155 -4.17 -1.15 15.79
N ARG A 156 -5.46 -0.83 15.91
CA ARG A 156 -6.48 -1.24 14.93
C ARG A 156 -6.14 -0.77 13.52
N MET A 157 -5.69 0.48 13.37
CA MET A 157 -5.23 1.04 12.10
C MET A 157 -4.03 0.25 11.54
N MET A 158 -3.03 -0.04 12.37
CA MET A 158 -1.84 -0.80 11.95
C MET A 158 -2.18 -2.24 11.55
N VAL A 159 -3.10 -2.91 12.25
CA VAL A 159 -3.55 -4.26 11.90
C VAL A 159 -4.31 -4.27 10.57
N ALA A 160 -5.23 -3.32 10.38
CA ALA A 160 -5.91 -3.16 9.09
C ALA A 160 -4.91 -2.88 7.96
N ALA A 161 -3.88 -2.08 8.23
CA ALA A 161 -2.81 -1.83 7.27
C ALA A 161 -2.12 -3.12 6.83
N ILE A 162 -1.73 -3.96 7.79
CA ILE A 162 -1.08 -5.24 7.50
C ILE A 162 -2.02 -6.20 6.75
N ALA A 163 -3.33 -6.16 7.04
CA ALA A 163 -4.31 -6.96 6.31
C ALA A 163 -4.41 -6.54 4.83
N PHE A 164 -4.51 -5.24 4.54
CA PHE A 164 -4.49 -4.72 3.17
C PHE A 164 -3.15 -4.96 2.47
N TYR A 165 -2.04 -4.92 3.20
CA TYR A 165 -0.73 -5.33 2.68
C TYR A 165 -0.74 -6.80 2.26
N GLY A 166 -1.20 -7.71 3.10
CA GLY A 166 -1.32 -9.13 2.76
C GLY A 166 -2.23 -9.40 1.57
N MET A 167 -3.37 -8.71 1.53
CA MET A 167 -4.34 -8.82 0.44
C MET A 167 -3.79 -8.27 -0.89
N SER A 168 -3.19 -7.07 -0.91
CA SER A 168 -2.59 -6.51 -2.13
C SER A 168 -1.35 -7.28 -2.59
N THR A 169 -0.53 -7.79 -1.67
CA THR A 169 0.63 -8.65 -1.99
C THR A 169 0.26 -10.10 -2.30
N PHE A 170 -1.02 -10.47 -2.23
CA PHE A 170 -1.57 -11.67 -2.83
C PHE A 170 -2.18 -11.36 -4.21
N GLU A 171 -2.94 -10.28 -4.32
CA GLU A 171 -3.54 -9.83 -5.57
C GLU A 171 -2.48 -9.54 -6.64
N GLY A 172 -1.38 -8.87 -6.29
CA GLY A 172 -0.27 -8.55 -7.20
C GLY A 172 0.28 -9.78 -7.94
N PRO A 173 0.72 -10.84 -7.22
CA PRO A 173 1.07 -12.12 -7.82
C PRO A 173 -0.02 -12.72 -8.70
N MET A 174 -1.30 -12.64 -8.30
CA MET A 174 -2.40 -13.15 -9.12
C MET A 174 -2.53 -12.39 -10.45
N ILE A 175 -2.51 -11.04 -10.42
CA ILE A 175 -2.59 -10.21 -11.63
C ILE A 175 -1.28 -10.17 -12.44
N SER A 176 -0.20 -10.76 -11.92
CA SER A 176 1.05 -10.99 -12.66
C SER A 176 1.04 -12.29 -13.48
N ILE A 177 0.03 -13.14 -13.32
CA ILE A 177 -0.14 -14.33 -14.16
C ILE A 177 -0.64 -13.84 -15.51
N LYS A 178 0.07 -14.16 -16.61
CA LYS A 178 -0.27 -13.69 -17.97
C LYS A 178 -1.78 -13.81 -18.27
N THR A 179 -2.40 -14.97 -18.02
CA THR A 179 -3.83 -15.17 -18.26
C THR A 179 -4.73 -14.21 -17.47
N VAL A 180 -4.42 -13.95 -16.19
CA VAL A 180 -5.17 -13.00 -15.38
C VAL A 180 -4.88 -11.57 -15.85
N ASN A 181 -3.62 -11.26 -16.11
CA ASN A 181 -3.19 -9.97 -16.63
C ASN A 181 -3.87 -9.63 -17.95
N SER A 182 -4.12 -10.63 -18.82
CA SER A 182 -4.86 -10.41 -20.05
C SER A 182 -6.18 -9.67 -19.79
N LEU A 183 -6.85 -9.94 -18.67
CA LEU A 183 -8.11 -9.32 -18.24
C LEU A 183 -7.91 -8.05 -17.41
N SER A 184 -6.93 -8.02 -16.51
CA SER A 184 -6.72 -6.88 -15.61
C SER A 184 -5.92 -5.72 -16.21
N HIS A 185 -5.16 -5.97 -17.28
CA HIS A 185 -4.32 -4.96 -17.91
C HIS A 185 -5.19 -3.87 -18.57
N TYR A 186 -4.77 -2.62 -18.40
CA TYR A 186 -5.51 -1.42 -18.83
C TYR A 186 -6.90 -1.20 -18.20
N THR A 187 -7.36 -2.05 -17.29
CA THR A 187 -8.64 -1.88 -16.60
C THR A 187 -8.48 -1.20 -15.23
N ASP A 188 -9.61 -0.76 -14.68
CA ASP A 188 -9.74 -0.23 -13.32
C ASP A 188 -9.33 -1.24 -12.24
N TRP A 189 -9.17 -2.53 -12.57
CA TRP A 189 -8.62 -3.51 -11.63
C TRP A 189 -7.21 -3.10 -11.20
N THR A 190 -6.37 -2.63 -12.13
CA THR A 190 -5.04 -2.11 -11.77
C THR A 190 -5.14 -0.93 -10.79
N ILE A 191 -6.14 -0.06 -10.97
CA ILE A 191 -6.39 1.08 -10.07
C ILE A 191 -6.87 0.60 -8.69
N GLY A 192 -7.72 -0.41 -8.64
CA GLY A 192 -8.17 -1.07 -7.42
C GLY A 192 -7.02 -1.70 -6.64
N HIS A 193 -6.13 -2.41 -7.34
CA HIS A 193 -4.91 -2.98 -6.77
C HIS A 193 -4.00 -1.90 -6.17
N VAL A 194 -3.72 -0.85 -6.95
CA VAL A 194 -2.89 0.27 -6.51
C VAL A 194 -3.47 0.93 -5.27
N HIS A 195 -4.77 1.22 -5.23
CA HIS A 195 -5.37 1.90 -4.07
C HIS A 195 -5.51 0.97 -2.85
N SER A 196 -5.70 -0.34 -3.05
CA SER A 196 -5.67 -1.32 -1.95
C SER A 196 -4.33 -1.29 -1.23
N GLY A 197 -3.22 -1.21 -1.97
CA GLY A 197 -1.88 -1.00 -1.39
C GLY A 197 -1.64 0.43 -0.89
N ALA A 198 -2.02 1.45 -1.65
CA ALA A 198 -1.70 2.84 -1.34
C ALA A 198 -2.52 3.39 -0.15
N LEU A 199 -3.82 3.19 -0.16
CA LEU A 199 -4.72 3.67 0.90
C LEU A 199 -4.80 2.65 2.03
N GLY A 200 -4.93 1.37 1.69
CA GLY A 200 -5.12 0.29 2.67
C GLY A 200 -3.85 -0.05 3.43
N TRP A 201 -2.70 -0.16 2.77
CA TRP A 201 -1.43 -0.44 3.44
C TRP A 201 -0.66 0.84 3.81
N VAL A 202 -0.15 1.55 2.80
CA VAL A 202 0.74 2.72 2.96
C VAL A 202 0.11 3.81 3.82
N GLY A 203 -1.13 4.19 3.51
CA GLY A 203 -1.86 5.22 4.23
C GLY A 203 -2.11 4.83 5.68
N LEU A 204 -2.76 3.67 5.91
CA LEU A 204 -3.12 3.25 7.27
C LEU A 204 -1.91 3.04 8.20
N ILE A 205 -0.82 2.42 7.72
CA ILE A 205 0.38 2.24 8.56
C ILE A 205 1.05 3.58 8.88
N SER A 206 1.07 4.52 7.92
CA SER A 206 1.55 5.89 8.16
C SER A 206 0.70 6.63 9.17
N PHE A 207 -0.61 6.53 9.07
CA PHE A 207 -1.52 7.16 10.02
C PHE A 207 -1.28 6.62 11.43
N GLY A 208 -1.17 5.30 11.56
CA GLY A 208 -0.81 4.66 12.83
C GLY A 208 0.53 5.16 13.38
N ALA A 209 1.57 5.21 12.55
CA ALA A 209 2.89 5.69 12.94
C ALA A 209 2.88 7.17 13.35
N ILE A 210 2.18 8.03 12.61
CA ILE A 210 2.06 9.45 12.94
C ILE A 210 1.30 9.63 14.25
N TYR A 211 0.18 8.93 14.45
CA TYR A 211 -0.55 8.98 15.72
C TYR A 211 0.29 8.49 16.91
N TYR A 212 1.18 7.52 16.69
CA TYR A 212 2.15 7.08 17.71
C TYR A 212 3.21 8.15 18.02
N MET A 213 3.77 8.76 16.99
CA MET A 213 4.94 9.64 17.10
C MET A 213 4.60 11.04 17.58
N VAL A 214 3.51 11.63 17.09
CA VAL A 214 3.18 13.04 17.33
C VAL A 214 3.16 13.39 18.83
N PRO A 215 2.49 12.64 19.73
CA PRO A 215 2.54 12.96 21.15
C PRO A 215 3.97 12.93 21.72
N LYS A 216 4.80 11.97 21.27
CA LYS A 216 6.18 11.82 21.78
C LYS A 216 7.09 12.95 21.30
N LEU A 217 7.00 13.30 20.02
CA LEU A 217 7.83 14.35 19.42
C LEU A 217 7.46 15.75 19.95
N TRP A 218 6.20 15.98 20.29
CA TRP A 218 5.72 17.25 20.86
C TRP A 218 5.59 17.24 22.39
N ASN A 219 6.16 16.25 23.07
CA ASN A 219 6.12 16.07 24.52
C ASN A 219 4.70 16.25 25.11
N ARG A 220 3.72 15.55 24.52
CA ARG A 220 2.32 15.51 24.96
C ARG A 220 2.02 14.14 25.56
N GLU A 221 1.26 14.11 26.65
CA GLU A 221 0.85 12.88 27.33
C GLU A 221 0.06 11.93 26.40
N ARG A 222 -0.82 12.51 25.56
CA ARG A 222 -1.65 11.78 24.60
C ARG A 222 -2.09 12.69 23.45
N LEU A 223 -2.71 12.08 22.43
CA LEU A 223 -3.41 12.81 21.38
C LEU A 223 -4.59 13.61 21.95
N TYR A 224 -4.96 14.69 21.25
CA TYR A 224 -6.10 15.55 21.58
C TYR A 224 -7.38 14.72 21.82
N SER A 225 -7.72 13.81 20.90
CA SER A 225 -8.85 12.89 21.03
C SER A 225 -8.53 11.51 20.45
N MET A 226 -8.76 10.46 21.23
CA MET A 226 -8.69 9.07 20.75
C MET A 226 -9.95 8.68 19.98
N ARG A 227 -11.11 9.28 20.27
CA ARG A 227 -12.33 9.04 19.49
C ARG A 227 -12.21 9.53 18.05
N LEU A 228 -11.51 10.64 17.83
CA LEU A 228 -11.23 11.12 16.47
C LEU A 228 -10.34 10.14 15.69
N VAL A 229 -9.43 9.42 16.36
CA VAL A 229 -8.66 8.34 15.74
C VAL A 229 -9.58 7.19 15.32
N THR A 230 -10.56 6.83 16.15
CA THR A 230 -11.57 5.81 15.82
C THR A 230 -12.45 6.23 14.63
N TRP A 231 -12.88 7.49 14.57
CA TRP A 231 -13.63 8.01 13.42
C TRP A 231 -12.80 8.02 12.15
N HIS A 232 -11.54 8.45 12.23
CA HIS A 232 -10.62 8.39 11.11
C HIS A 232 -10.44 6.94 10.64
N PHE A 233 -10.22 5.98 11.55
CA PHE A 233 -10.12 4.57 11.21
C PHE A 233 -11.33 4.07 10.40
N TRP A 234 -12.56 4.38 10.83
CA TRP A 234 -13.76 3.91 10.14
C TRP A 234 -13.95 4.57 8.78
N LEU A 235 -13.74 5.89 8.68
CA LEU A 235 -13.83 6.61 7.41
C LEU A 235 -12.79 6.13 6.40
N ALA A 236 -11.54 5.95 6.85
CA ALA A 236 -10.47 5.45 6.01
C ALA A 236 -10.74 4.02 5.56
N THR A 237 -11.12 3.12 6.48
CA THR A 237 -11.38 1.70 6.18
C THR A 237 -12.58 1.52 5.26
N LEU A 238 -13.71 2.16 5.56
CA LEU A 238 -14.90 2.07 4.72
C LEU A 238 -14.65 2.72 3.35
N GLY A 239 -13.92 3.86 3.32
CA GLY A 239 -13.51 4.52 2.09
C GLY A 239 -12.69 3.60 1.17
N ILE A 240 -11.67 2.92 1.69
CA ILE A 240 -10.86 1.99 0.87
C ILE A 240 -11.63 0.71 0.50
N VAL A 241 -12.48 0.16 1.38
CA VAL A 241 -13.28 -1.02 1.02
C VAL A 241 -14.24 -0.70 -0.12
N VAL A 242 -14.93 0.44 -0.07
CA VAL A 242 -15.79 0.90 -1.18
C VAL A 242 -14.96 1.12 -2.44
N TYR A 243 -13.82 1.80 -2.34
CA TYR A 243 -12.94 2.04 -3.49
C TYR A 243 -12.52 0.73 -4.15
N ALA A 244 -11.96 -0.21 -3.39
CA ALA A 244 -11.46 -1.49 -3.90
C ALA A 244 -12.57 -2.32 -4.54
N ALA A 245 -13.72 -2.48 -3.87
CA ALA A 245 -14.85 -3.25 -4.38
C ALA A 245 -15.37 -2.70 -5.72
N VAL A 246 -15.52 -1.38 -5.82
CA VAL A 246 -15.99 -0.71 -7.04
C VAL A 246 -14.99 -0.87 -8.19
N MET A 247 -13.69 -0.77 -7.91
CA MET A 247 -12.63 -0.94 -8.92
C MET A 247 -12.47 -2.38 -9.40
N TRP A 248 -12.72 -3.37 -8.55
CA TRP A 248 -12.77 -4.76 -8.99
C TRP A 248 -13.92 -5.03 -9.95
N VAL A 249 -15.12 -4.57 -9.59
CA VAL A 249 -16.30 -4.79 -10.44
C VAL A 249 -16.14 -4.08 -11.78
N SER A 250 -15.74 -2.80 -11.77
CA SER A 250 -15.48 -2.05 -13.02
C SER A 250 -14.33 -2.64 -13.83
N GLY A 251 -13.25 -3.06 -13.19
CA GLY A 251 -12.11 -3.66 -13.88
C GLY A 251 -12.42 -4.98 -14.57
N ILE A 252 -13.15 -5.87 -13.89
CA ILE A 252 -13.65 -7.11 -14.48
C ILE A 252 -14.63 -6.80 -15.62
N MET A 253 -15.56 -5.86 -15.42
CA MET A 253 -16.53 -5.47 -16.44
C MET A 253 -15.86 -4.93 -17.70
N GLN A 254 -14.88 -4.03 -17.56
CA GLN A 254 -14.09 -3.54 -18.70
C GLN A 254 -13.38 -4.69 -19.43
N GLY A 255 -12.66 -5.53 -18.68
CA GLY A 255 -11.89 -6.61 -19.27
C GLY A 255 -12.76 -7.62 -20.03
N LEU A 256 -13.97 -7.90 -19.53
CA LEU A 256 -14.96 -8.77 -20.18
C LEU A 256 -15.58 -8.09 -21.41
N MET A 257 -16.08 -6.86 -21.26
CA MET A 257 -16.70 -6.13 -22.38
C MET A 257 -15.75 -5.96 -23.57
N TRP A 258 -14.46 -5.70 -23.32
CA TRP A 258 -13.47 -5.52 -24.39
C TRP A 258 -13.09 -6.80 -25.14
N ARG A 259 -13.39 -7.99 -24.58
CA ARG A 259 -13.04 -9.29 -25.19
C ARG A 259 -14.25 -10.13 -25.56
N GLU A 260 -15.45 -9.62 -25.37
CA GLU A 260 -16.68 -10.37 -25.62
C GLU A 260 -16.93 -10.47 -27.13
N TYR A 261 -17.09 -11.70 -27.60
CA TYR A 261 -17.42 -12.01 -28.99
C TYR A 261 -18.79 -12.67 -29.07
N ASP A 262 -19.60 -12.30 -30.06
CA ASP A 262 -20.86 -12.98 -30.35
C ASP A 262 -20.64 -14.34 -31.04
N GLU A 263 -21.74 -15.05 -31.30
CA GLU A 263 -21.71 -16.35 -32.00
C GLU A 263 -21.13 -16.25 -33.42
N GLN A 264 -21.09 -15.04 -34.00
CA GLN A 264 -20.57 -14.75 -35.33
C GLN A 264 -19.10 -14.29 -35.31
N GLY A 265 -18.50 -14.10 -34.13
CA GLY A 265 -17.11 -13.68 -33.95
C GLY A 265 -16.89 -12.17 -34.06
N PHE A 266 -17.94 -11.34 -33.95
CA PHE A 266 -17.81 -9.89 -33.84
C PHE A 266 -17.71 -9.44 -32.39
N LEU A 267 -17.04 -8.32 -32.14
CA LEU A 267 -17.00 -7.70 -30.81
C LEU A 267 -18.39 -7.22 -30.41
N VAL A 268 -18.88 -7.68 -29.26
CA VAL A 268 -20.24 -7.38 -28.78
C VAL A 268 -20.38 -5.91 -28.37
N TYR A 269 -19.35 -5.35 -27.73
CA TYR A 269 -19.39 -3.99 -27.20
C TYR A 269 -18.41 -3.07 -27.92
N SER A 270 -18.88 -1.88 -28.27
CA SER A 270 -18.02 -0.77 -28.62
C SER A 270 -17.31 -0.23 -27.37
N PHE A 271 -16.15 0.39 -27.57
CA PHE A 271 -15.42 1.03 -26.46
C PHE A 271 -16.26 2.12 -25.75
N ALA A 272 -17.09 2.85 -26.50
CA ALA A 272 -17.95 3.90 -25.95
C ALA A 272 -19.00 3.35 -24.98
N GLU A 273 -19.56 2.16 -25.25
CA GLU A 273 -20.50 1.50 -24.34
C GLU A 273 -19.81 1.09 -23.04
N THR A 274 -18.59 0.56 -23.10
CA THR A 274 -17.82 0.28 -21.89
C THR A 274 -17.57 1.55 -21.09
N VAL A 275 -17.16 2.66 -21.73
CA VAL A 275 -16.93 3.94 -21.05
C VAL A 275 -18.21 4.45 -20.37
N ALA A 276 -19.34 4.39 -21.07
CA ALA A 276 -20.64 4.80 -20.51
C ALA A 276 -21.02 3.94 -19.29
N ALA A 277 -20.79 2.63 -19.36
CA ALA A 277 -21.05 1.71 -18.26
C ALA A 277 -20.18 1.99 -17.02
N MET A 278 -19.01 2.62 -17.17
CA MET A 278 -18.12 2.91 -16.05
C MET A 278 -18.55 4.10 -15.17
N HIS A 279 -19.42 4.98 -15.69
CA HIS A 279 -19.75 6.23 -15.01
C HIS A 279 -20.26 6.05 -13.55
N PRO A 280 -21.19 5.12 -13.24
CA PRO A 280 -21.61 4.89 -11.86
C PRO A 280 -20.46 4.45 -10.94
N TYR A 281 -19.53 3.64 -11.45
CA TYR A 281 -18.36 3.17 -10.71
C TYR A 281 -17.40 4.33 -10.40
N TYR A 282 -17.23 5.29 -11.31
CA TYR A 282 -16.42 6.48 -11.04
C TYR A 282 -17.01 7.37 -9.94
N ILE A 283 -18.35 7.50 -9.88
CA ILE A 283 -19.01 8.22 -8.79
C ILE A 283 -18.79 7.50 -7.45
N MET A 284 -19.01 6.17 -7.41
CA MET A 284 -18.82 5.40 -6.17
C MET A 284 -17.36 5.40 -5.70
N ARG A 285 -16.40 5.35 -6.64
CA ARG A 285 -14.97 5.52 -6.35
C ARG A 285 -14.69 6.88 -5.73
N ALA A 286 -15.22 7.95 -6.30
CA ALA A 286 -15.06 9.30 -5.79
C ALA A 286 -15.66 9.43 -4.37
N ALA A 287 -16.80 8.81 -4.10
CA ALA A 287 -17.41 8.78 -2.77
C ALA A 287 -16.50 8.05 -1.77
N GLY A 288 -15.97 6.87 -2.11
CA GLY A 288 -15.01 6.15 -1.26
C GLY A 288 -13.74 6.95 -0.98
N GLY A 289 -13.19 7.61 -2.01
CA GLY A 289 -12.06 8.53 -1.86
C GLY A 289 -12.36 9.75 -0.99
N ALA A 290 -13.55 10.34 -1.11
CA ALA A 290 -13.99 11.46 -0.30
C ALA A 290 -14.13 11.08 1.19
N MET A 291 -14.60 9.87 1.49
CA MET A 291 -14.64 9.34 2.86
C MET A 291 -13.23 9.22 3.44
N TYR A 292 -12.29 8.66 2.67
CA TYR A 292 -10.90 8.56 3.07
C TYR A 292 -10.28 9.94 3.34
N LEU A 293 -10.52 10.90 2.45
CA LEU A 293 -10.07 12.29 2.60
C LEU A 293 -10.68 12.97 3.83
N ALA A 294 -11.97 12.77 4.10
CA ALA A 294 -12.61 13.27 5.32
C ALA A 294 -11.92 12.72 6.58
N GLY A 295 -11.53 11.44 6.55
CA GLY A 295 -10.69 10.83 7.58
C GLY A 295 -9.35 11.55 7.77
N MET A 296 -8.65 11.88 6.67
CA MET A 296 -7.40 12.65 6.72
C MET A 296 -7.59 14.07 7.28
N LEU A 297 -8.72 14.72 6.99
CA LEU A 297 -9.04 16.03 7.58
C LEU A 297 -9.25 15.93 9.10
N ILE A 298 -9.91 14.87 9.57
CA ILE A 298 -10.03 14.58 11.01
C ILE A 298 -8.64 14.36 11.64
N MET A 299 -7.75 13.63 10.96
CA MET A 299 -6.37 13.44 11.40
C MET A 299 -5.62 14.76 11.51
N ALA A 300 -5.66 15.60 10.47
CA ALA A 300 -4.99 16.89 10.45
C ALA A 300 -5.46 17.78 11.60
N TRP A 301 -6.77 17.82 11.86
CA TRP A 301 -7.35 18.53 12.99
C TRP A 301 -6.86 17.98 14.34
N ASN A 302 -6.93 16.66 14.54
CA ASN A 302 -6.55 16.01 15.80
C ASN A 302 -5.05 16.23 16.11
N ILE A 303 -4.20 16.12 15.10
CA ILE A 303 -2.76 16.38 15.22
C ILE A 303 -2.49 17.85 15.52
N THR A 304 -3.14 18.78 14.80
CA THR A 304 -2.98 20.22 15.03
C THR A 304 -3.35 20.60 16.46
N MET A 305 -4.46 20.06 16.99
CA MET A 305 -4.87 20.31 18.37
C MET A 305 -3.93 19.67 19.39
N THR A 306 -3.38 18.49 19.09
CA THR A 306 -2.35 17.85 19.92
C THR A 306 -1.08 18.72 19.99
N ILE A 307 -0.61 19.21 18.84
CA ILE A 307 0.57 20.08 18.75
C ILE A 307 0.36 21.37 19.55
N ARG A 308 -0.83 21.98 19.45
CA ARG A 308 -1.23 23.16 20.24
C ARG A 308 -1.37 22.89 21.74
N GLY A 309 -1.39 21.64 22.17
CA GLY A 309 -1.44 21.25 23.58
C GLY A 309 -2.85 21.16 24.16
N TYR A 310 -3.87 21.18 23.32
CA TYR A 310 -5.22 20.93 23.78
C TYR A 310 -5.43 19.43 24.03
N GLN A 311 -6.20 19.12 25.06
CA GLN A 311 -6.71 17.78 25.32
C GLN A 311 -8.24 17.84 25.42
N ARG A 312 -8.93 17.02 24.63
CA ARG A 312 -10.39 16.92 24.71
C ARG A 312 -10.77 16.11 25.94
N LYS A 313 -11.71 16.62 26.74
CA LYS A 313 -12.38 15.85 27.81
C LYS A 313 -13.41 14.92 27.15
N GLU A 314 -13.18 13.62 27.22
CA GLU A 314 -14.05 12.59 26.62
C GLU A 314 -14.23 11.45 27.61
N GLN A 315 -15.39 10.77 27.60
CA GLN A 315 -15.53 9.55 28.39
C GLN A 315 -14.59 8.46 27.84
N PRO A 316 -14.10 7.54 28.69
CA PRO A 316 -13.24 6.43 28.27
C PRO A 316 -13.83 5.67 27.08
N LEU A 317 -12.95 5.16 26.22
CA LEU A 317 -13.40 4.30 25.12
C LEU A 317 -13.97 2.99 25.72
N PRO A 318 -14.97 2.35 25.08
CA PRO A 318 -15.46 1.06 25.54
C PRO A 318 -14.32 0.05 25.69
N GLY A 319 -14.12 -0.49 26.90
CA GLY A 319 -13.07 -1.46 27.22
C GLY A 319 -11.70 -0.86 27.59
N SER A 320 -11.50 0.46 27.54
CA SER A 320 -10.31 1.06 28.17
C SER A 320 -10.48 1.08 29.68
N ALA A 321 -9.51 0.54 30.44
CA ALA A 321 -9.52 0.62 31.89
C ALA A 321 -9.70 2.08 32.34
N SER A 322 -10.57 2.30 33.33
CA SER A 322 -10.70 3.63 33.95
C SER A 322 -9.32 4.02 34.48
N ALA A 323 -8.85 5.23 34.12
CA ALA A 323 -7.73 5.81 34.84
C ALA A 323 -8.11 5.82 36.33
N LEU A 324 -7.30 5.19 37.17
CA LEU A 324 -7.49 5.26 38.61
C LEU A 324 -7.40 6.74 38.99
N GLN A 325 -8.50 7.30 39.50
CA GLN A 325 -8.49 8.61 40.12
C GLN A 325 -7.53 8.54 41.30
N PRO A 326 -6.55 9.46 41.43
CA PRO A 326 -5.81 9.59 42.67
C PRO A 326 -6.82 9.83 43.78
N ALA A 327 -6.74 9.05 44.86
CA ALA A 327 -7.51 9.33 46.07
C ALA A 327 -7.11 10.72 46.58
N GLU A 328 -8.10 11.58 46.83
CA GLU A 328 -7.91 12.89 47.48
C GLU A 328 -7.38 12.76 48.90
#